data_AF-A0A841YF98-F1
#
_entry.id   AF-A0A841YF98-F1
#
_cell.length_a   1.000
_cell.length_b   1.000
_cell.length_c   1.000
_cell.angle_alpha   90.00
_cell.angle_beta   90.00
_cell.angle_gamma   90.00
#
_symmetry.space_group_name_H-M   'P 1'
#
loop_
_entity.id
_entity.type
_entity.pdbx_description
1 polymer ?
#
loop_
_entity_poly.entity_id
_entity_poly.type
_entity_poly.pdbx_seq_one_letter_code
_entity_poly.pdbx_strand_id
1 'polypeptide(L)'
;MIKCLFFDEASDYSLAYQQILTAETNNKEINSILIRFNELQSTVVRPFLMAVLYDYNRNELESFEVIDLFSILENYIARRMIAKIPSNSLNKVISTLYRDLKRLREDSNGEIAVKDLFSYQILTKNSTAKMPEDFTMIDHLRTNDFYNINPYFRTYFFERLENYGHTEDLQIYQGVRERKYSVEHIMPRRLTLAWQQELGVNHKKIHQKYLNQLGNLTLTGYNSKTVTRHSLKSKTWRRGLRKAILLI
;
A
#
# COMPACT_ATOMS: atom_id res chain seq x y z
N MET A 1 15.77 -23.31 -34.21
CA MET A 1 14.41 -23.33 -33.63
C MET A 1 14.46 -23.11 -32.11
N ILE A 2 15.08 -24.01 -31.31
CA ILE A 2 15.16 -23.87 -29.84
C ILE A 2 15.84 -22.56 -29.38
N LYS A 3 16.90 -22.11 -30.06
CA LYS A 3 17.57 -20.83 -29.74
C LYS A 3 16.66 -19.61 -29.95
N CYS A 4 15.85 -19.56 -31.01
CA CYS A 4 14.96 -18.42 -31.27
C CYS A 4 13.87 -18.33 -30.20
N LEU A 5 13.23 -19.45 -29.87
CA LEU A 5 12.21 -19.53 -28.82
C LEU A 5 12.72 -19.02 -27.45
N PHE A 6 13.97 -19.34 -27.09
CA PHE A 6 14.58 -18.84 -25.86
C PHE A 6 14.79 -17.32 -25.88
N PHE A 7 15.24 -16.75 -27.00
CA PHE A 7 15.45 -15.31 -27.12
C PHE A 7 14.12 -14.53 -27.12
N ASP A 8 13.08 -15.10 -27.72
CA ASP A 8 11.74 -14.51 -27.71
C ASP A 8 11.18 -14.48 -26.28
N GLU A 9 11.25 -15.59 -25.55
CA GLU A 9 10.81 -15.66 -24.15
C GLU A 9 11.61 -14.71 -23.24
N ALA A 10 12.94 -14.66 -23.41
CA ALA A 10 13.79 -13.72 -22.67
C ALA A 10 13.45 -12.25 -22.97
N SER A 11 13.10 -11.95 -24.23
CA SER A 11 12.66 -10.61 -24.64
C SER A 11 11.35 -10.22 -23.98
N ASP A 12 10.37 -11.12 -23.94
CA ASP A 12 9.06 -10.89 -23.30
C ASP A 12 9.20 -10.63 -21.78
N TYR A 13 10.04 -11.41 -21.09
CA TYR A 13 10.34 -11.18 -19.67
C TYR A 13 11.11 -9.87 -19.44
N SER A 14 12.02 -9.50 -20.34
CA SER A 14 12.71 -8.21 -20.28
C SER A 14 11.74 -7.04 -20.43
N LEU A 15 10.77 -7.14 -21.34
CA LEU A 15 9.70 -6.16 -21.51
C LEU A 15 8.87 -6.03 -20.23
N ALA A 16 8.38 -7.15 -19.68
CA ALA A 16 7.62 -7.16 -18.44
C ALA A 16 8.41 -6.52 -17.28
N TYR A 17 9.71 -6.80 -17.18
CA TYR A 17 10.56 -6.20 -16.17
C TYR A 17 10.77 -4.69 -16.39
N GLN A 18 10.95 -4.25 -17.63
CA GLN A 18 11.03 -2.83 -17.98
C GLN A 18 9.74 -2.09 -17.61
N GLN A 19 8.57 -2.67 -17.92
CA GLN A 19 7.27 -2.12 -17.57
C GLN A 19 7.12 -1.95 -16.05
N ILE A 20 7.63 -2.89 -15.25
CA ILE A 20 7.64 -2.75 -13.78
C ILE A 20 8.51 -1.56 -13.35
N LEU A 21 9.72 -1.43 -13.89
CA LEU A 21 10.65 -0.37 -13.47
C LEU A 21 10.19 1.03 -13.87
N THR A 22 9.63 1.16 -15.07
CA THR A 22 9.14 2.43 -15.63
C THR A 22 7.71 2.74 -15.19
N ALA A 23 6.96 1.71 -14.76
CA ALA A 23 5.52 1.75 -14.59
C ALA A 23 4.77 2.19 -15.86
N GLU A 24 5.26 1.75 -17.03
CA GLU A 24 4.71 2.10 -18.34
C GLU A 24 4.19 0.86 -19.08
N THR A 25 2.89 0.69 -19.07
CA THR A 25 2.11 -0.24 -19.91
C THR A 25 1.11 0.57 -20.76
N ASN A 26 0.37 -0.13 -21.62
CA ASN A 26 -0.75 0.44 -22.38
C ASN A 26 -1.98 0.79 -21.51
N ASN A 27 -2.02 0.42 -20.23
CA ASN A 27 -3.13 0.70 -19.32
C ASN A 27 -2.71 1.60 -18.15
N LYS A 28 -3.37 2.75 -18.00
CA LYS A 28 -3.04 3.76 -16.98
C LYS A 28 -3.28 3.30 -15.54
N GLU A 29 -4.26 2.42 -15.31
CA GLU A 29 -4.56 1.91 -13.97
C GLU A 29 -3.50 0.91 -13.52
N ILE A 30 -3.05 0.02 -14.42
CA ILE A 30 -1.91 -0.87 -14.18
C ILE A 30 -0.67 -0.04 -13.83
N ASN A 31 -0.39 1.01 -14.62
CA ASN A 31 0.72 1.94 -14.38
C ASN A 31 0.65 2.57 -13.00
N SER A 32 -0.54 3.04 -12.59
CA SER A 32 -0.75 3.61 -11.26
C SER A 32 -0.42 2.62 -10.14
N ILE A 33 -0.81 1.34 -10.27
CA ILE A 33 -0.49 0.31 -9.28
C ILE A 33 1.02 0.00 -9.27
N LEU A 34 1.66 -0.08 -10.44
CA LEU A 34 3.12 -0.29 -10.56
C LEU A 34 3.93 0.84 -9.93
N ILE A 35 3.51 2.10 -10.12
CA ILE A 35 4.11 3.26 -9.43
C ILE A 35 4.07 3.02 -7.92
N ARG A 36 2.91 2.59 -7.38
CA ARG A 36 2.77 2.35 -5.93
C ARG A 36 3.66 1.21 -5.43
N PHE A 37 3.81 0.11 -6.18
CA PHE A 37 4.78 -0.93 -5.86
C PHE A 37 6.23 -0.42 -5.85
N ASN A 38 6.59 0.45 -6.80
CA ASN A 38 7.92 1.06 -6.85
C ASN A 38 8.16 2.02 -5.70
N GLU A 39 7.17 2.84 -5.34
CA GLU A 39 7.23 3.75 -4.18
C GLU A 39 7.32 2.99 -2.86
N LEU A 40 6.66 1.82 -2.75
CA LEU A 40 6.81 0.90 -1.61
C LEU A 40 8.19 0.22 -1.53
N GLN A 41 8.98 0.27 -2.60
CA GLN A 41 10.25 -0.45 -2.74
C GLN A 41 10.12 -1.97 -2.50
N SER A 42 8.97 -2.56 -2.82
CA SER A 42 8.72 -3.99 -2.61
C SER A 42 9.30 -4.83 -3.76
N THR A 43 10.62 -5.02 -3.77
CA THR A 43 11.29 -5.80 -4.83
C THR A 43 10.92 -7.28 -4.79
N VAL A 44 10.51 -7.78 -3.63
CA VAL A 44 10.10 -9.17 -3.39
C VAL A 44 8.95 -9.60 -4.30
N VAL A 45 8.04 -8.69 -4.68
CA VAL A 45 6.87 -9.04 -5.50
C VAL A 45 7.13 -9.03 -7.00
N ARG A 46 8.29 -8.51 -7.44
CA ARG A 46 8.62 -8.38 -8.86
C ARG A 46 8.51 -9.68 -9.65
N PRO A 47 8.90 -10.86 -9.13
CA PRO A 47 8.72 -12.12 -9.86
C PRO A 47 7.25 -12.41 -10.20
N PHE A 48 6.32 -12.11 -9.29
CA PHE A 48 4.89 -12.26 -9.55
C PHE A 48 4.39 -11.22 -10.56
N LEU A 49 4.73 -9.93 -10.36
CA LEU A 49 4.33 -8.86 -11.28
C LEU A 49 4.81 -9.15 -12.70
N MET A 50 6.03 -9.65 -12.82
CA MET A 50 6.66 -9.96 -14.11
C MET A 50 5.97 -11.14 -14.80
N ALA A 51 5.59 -12.18 -14.06
CA ALA A 51 4.86 -13.32 -14.62
C ALA A 51 3.44 -12.95 -15.08
N VAL A 52 2.74 -12.08 -14.33
CA VAL A 52 1.43 -11.54 -14.73
C VAL A 52 1.55 -10.67 -15.98
N LEU A 53 2.53 -9.75 -16.02
CA LEU A 53 2.74 -8.87 -17.17
C LEU A 53 3.21 -9.63 -18.42
N TYR A 54 3.99 -10.70 -18.24
CA TYR A 54 4.37 -11.59 -19.33
C TYR A 54 3.13 -12.15 -20.05
N ASP A 55 2.18 -12.70 -19.29
CA ASP A 55 0.92 -13.22 -19.86
C ASP A 55 0.02 -12.10 -20.40
N TYR A 56 -0.02 -10.95 -19.73
CA TYR A 56 -0.75 -9.77 -20.19
C TYR A 56 -0.27 -9.27 -21.56
N ASN A 57 1.04 -9.15 -21.75
CA ASN A 57 1.65 -8.72 -23.01
C ASN A 57 1.38 -9.69 -24.17
N ARG A 58 1.05 -10.94 -23.85
CA ARG A 58 0.68 -12.00 -24.80
C ARG A 58 -0.83 -12.12 -25.01
N ASN A 59 -1.63 -11.25 -24.38
CA ASN A 59 -3.08 -11.27 -24.39
C ASN A 59 -3.69 -12.55 -23.78
N GLU A 60 -2.97 -13.19 -22.84
CA GLU A 60 -3.48 -14.34 -22.06
C GLU A 60 -4.24 -13.91 -20.79
N LEU A 61 -4.08 -12.63 -20.43
CA LEU A 61 -4.83 -11.93 -19.39
C LEU A 61 -5.39 -10.63 -19.92
N GLU A 62 -6.61 -10.31 -19.49
CA GLU A 62 -7.23 -9.03 -19.76
C GLU A 62 -6.76 -7.96 -18.77
N SER A 63 -6.84 -6.69 -19.18
CA SER A 63 -6.37 -5.58 -18.34
C SER A 63 -7.07 -5.50 -16.97
N PHE A 64 -8.37 -5.80 -16.90
CA PHE A 64 -9.12 -5.82 -15.65
C PHE A 64 -8.65 -6.96 -14.71
N GLU A 65 -8.24 -8.12 -15.26
CA GLU A 65 -7.71 -9.23 -14.47
C GLU A 65 -6.38 -8.84 -13.83
N VAL A 66 -5.50 -8.16 -14.58
CA VAL A 66 -4.22 -7.65 -14.06
C VAL A 66 -4.45 -6.62 -12.95
N ILE A 67 -5.39 -5.69 -13.16
CA ILE A 67 -5.76 -4.66 -12.17
C ILE A 67 -6.24 -5.33 -10.87
N ASP A 68 -7.13 -6.33 -10.96
CA ASP A 68 -7.62 -7.07 -9.80
C ASP A 68 -6.49 -7.80 -9.06
N LEU A 69 -5.65 -8.56 -9.78
CA LEU A 69 -4.51 -9.28 -9.20
C LEU A 69 -3.55 -8.33 -8.47
N PHE A 70 -3.18 -7.24 -9.12
CA PHE A 70 -2.24 -6.27 -8.56
C PHE A 70 -2.83 -5.52 -7.37
N SER A 71 -4.12 -5.16 -7.43
CA SER A 71 -4.81 -4.50 -6.32
C SER A 71 -4.94 -5.39 -5.08
N ILE A 72 -5.29 -6.68 -5.27
CA ILE A 72 -5.35 -7.65 -4.17
C ILE A 72 -3.95 -7.85 -3.56
N LEU A 73 -2.92 -7.97 -4.39
CA LEU A 73 -1.54 -8.12 -3.93
C LEU A 73 -1.04 -6.88 -3.16
N GLU A 74 -1.32 -5.69 -3.67
CA GLU A 74 -0.99 -4.42 -3.01
C GLU A 74 -1.66 -4.32 -1.64
N ASN A 75 -2.96 -4.63 -1.57
CA ASN A 75 -3.71 -4.64 -0.30
C ASN A 75 -3.11 -5.66 0.68
N TYR A 76 -2.79 -6.87 0.22
CA TYR A 76 -2.14 -7.89 1.03
C TYR A 76 -0.80 -7.43 1.62
N ILE A 77 0.05 -6.78 0.82
CA ILE A 77 1.33 -6.23 1.30
C ILE A 77 1.08 -5.11 2.32
N ALA A 78 0.21 -4.15 1.99
CA ALA A 78 -0.08 -3.02 2.87
C ALA A 78 -0.61 -3.48 4.23
N ARG A 79 -1.52 -4.46 4.25
CA ARG A 79 -2.03 -5.08 5.48
C ARG A 79 -0.92 -5.73 6.30
N ARG A 80 -0.04 -6.50 5.66
CA ARG A 80 1.10 -7.12 6.35
C ARG A 80 2.04 -6.09 6.96
N MET A 81 2.30 -4.98 6.28
CA MET A 81 3.15 -3.90 6.79
C MET A 81 2.53 -3.22 8.01
N ILE A 82 1.22 -2.98 8.02
CA ILE A 82 0.50 -2.40 9.16
C ILE A 82 0.46 -3.38 10.34
N ALA A 83 0.21 -4.66 10.07
CA ALA A 83 0.27 -5.72 11.08
C ALA A 83 1.70 -6.07 11.53
N LYS A 84 2.73 -5.40 10.98
CA LYS A 84 4.15 -5.62 11.28
C LYS A 84 4.59 -7.08 11.09
N ILE A 85 4.00 -7.77 10.12
CA ILE A 85 4.35 -9.16 9.80
C ILE A 85 5.65 -9.19 8.99
N PRO A 86 6.69 -9.93 9.42
CA PRO A 86 7.97 -10.00 8.71
C PRO A 86 7.85 -10.52 7.27
N SER A 87 8.77 -10.09 6.40
CA SER A 87 8.77 -10.44 4.97
C SER A 87 9.22 -11.88 4.66
N ASN A 88 9.74 -12.63 5.64
CA ASN A 88 10.31 -13.96 5.41
C ASN A 88 9.31 -14.95 4.78
N SER A 89 8.05 -14.92 5.23
CA SER A 89 6.99 -15.76 4.63
C SER A 89 6.48 -15.21 3.31
N LEU A 90 6.64 -13.90 3.04
CA LEU A 90 6.20 -13.29 1.79
C LEU A 90 7.00 -13.84 0.61
N ASN A 91 8.33 -13.97 0.73
CA ASN A 91 9.17 -14.53 -0.33
C ASN A 91 8.66 -15.91 -0.78
N LYS A 92 8.36 -16.79 0.18
CA LYS A 92 7.84 -18.14 -0.10
C LYS A 92 6.48 -18.11 -0.78
N VAL A 93 5.59 -17.20 -0.34
CA VAL A 93 4.27 -17.02 -0.96
C VAL A 93 4.45 -16.58 -2.41
N ILE A 94 5.22 -15.52 -2.66
CA ILE A 94 5.39 -14.95 -3.99
C ILE A 94 5.99 -15.96 -4.99
N SER A 95 6.98 -16.76 -4.57
CA SER A 95 7.65 -17.73 -5.46
C SER A 95 6.72 -18.78 -6.06
N THR A 96 5.58 -19.09 -5.43
CA THR A 96 4.63 -20.08 -5.95
C THR A 96 3.33 -19.47 -6.44
N LEU A 97 3.07 -18.21 -6.08
CA LEU A 97 1.75 -17.60 -6.15
C LEU A 97 1.13 -17.68 -7.54
N TYR A 98 1.88 -17.28 -8.58
CA TYR A 98 1.35 -17.23 -9.94
C TYR A 98 1.15 -18.61 -10.58
N ARG A 99 2.10 -19.52 -10.36
CA ARG A 99 1.99 -20.90 -10.85
C ARG A 99 0.77 -21.61 -10.25
N ASP A 100 0.59 -21.46 -8.95
CA ASP A 100 -0.53 -22.05 -8.24
C ASP A 100 -1.87 -21.44 -8.70
N LEU A 101 -1.90 -20.14 -9.05
CA LEU A 101 -3.06 -19.47 -9.66
C LEU A 101 -3.39 -20.05 -11.06
N LYS A 102 -2.39 -20.23 -11.93
CA LYS A 102 -2.59 -20.87 -13.25
C LYS A 102 -3.22 -22.25 -13.10
N ARG A 103 -2.69 -23.08 -12.19
CA ARG A 103 -3.24 -24.41 -11.90
C ARG A 103 -4.70 -24.34 -11.46
N LEU A 104 -5.06 -23.41 -10.55
CA LEU A 104 -6.45 -23.25 -10.11
C LEU A 104 -7.38 -22.80 -11.26
N ARG A 105 -6.89 -21.97 -12.19
CA ARG A 105 -7.64 -21.54 -13.38
C ARG A 105 -7.88 -22.71 -14.34
N GLU A 106 -6.87 -23.56 -14.54
CA GLU A 106 -6.97 -24.79 -15.32
C GLU A 106 -7.95 -25.78 -14.70
N ASP A 107 -7.84 -26.05 -13.39
CA ASP A 107 -8.71 -26.97 -12.65
C ASP A 107 -10.19 -26.52 -12.67
N SER A 108 -10.44 -25.22 -12.81
CA SER A 108 -11.79 -24.65 -12.92
C SER A 108 -12.26 -24.44 -14.36
N ASN A 109 -11.53 -24.93 -15.37
CA ASN A 109 -11.80 -24.74 -16.79
C ASN A 109 -12.04 -23.26 -17.20
N GLY A 110 -11.47 -22.31 -16.45
CA GLY A 110 -11.69 -20.87 -16.67
C GLY A 110 -13.10 -20.35 -16.32
N GLU A 111 -13.96 -21.15 -15.67
CA GLU A 111 -15.32 -20.73 -15.29
C GLU A 111 -15.33 -19.75 -14.11
N ILE A 112 -14.30 -19.78 -13.27
CA ILE A 112 -14.16 -18.91 -12.10
C ILE A 112 -13.27 -17.71 -12.46
N ALA A 113 -13.70 -16.51 -12.08
CA ALA A 113 -12.93 -15.31 -12.32
C ALA A 113 -11.56 -15.35 -11.61
N VAL A 114 -10.52 -14.87 -12.30
CA VAL A 114 -9.13 -14.86 -11.80
C VAL A 114 -9.00 -14.19 -10.44
N LYS A 115 -9.75 -13.10 -10.20
CA LYS A 115 -9.78 -12.38 -8.92
C LYS A 115 -10.25 -13.25 -7.75
N ASP A 116 -11.21 -14.15 -7.99
CA ASP A 116 -11.83 -14.97 -6.95
C ASP A 116 -10.90 -16.13 -6.58
N LEU A 117 -10.27 -16.75 -7.58
CA LEU A 117 -9.21 -17.75 -7.39
C LEU A 117 -8.03 -17.18 -6.61
N PHE A 118 -7.58 -15.98 -6.99
CA PHE A 118 -6.47 -15.32 -6.32
C PHE A 118 -6.81 -14.92 -4.89
N SER A 119 -8.01 -14.39 -4.65
CA SER A 119 -8.52 -14.07 -3.32
C SER A 119 -8.57 -15.32 -2.44
N TYR A 120 -9.13 -16.42 -2.95
CA TYR A 120 -9.15 -17.71 -2.27
C TYR A 120 -7.74 -18.17 -1.89
N GLN A 121 -6.80 -18.10 -2.83
CA GLN A 121 -5.42 -18.52 -2.61
C GLN A 121 -4.71 -17.72 -1.51
N ILE A 122 -4.94 -16.40 -1.43
CA ILE A 122 -4.36 -15.52 -0.41
C ILE A 122 -5.04 -15.74 0.95
N LEU A 123 -6.36 -15.87 0.99
CA LEU A 123 -7.14 -16.04 2.22
C LEU A 123 -6.92 -17.41 2.88
N THR A 124 -6.62 -18.44 2.11
CA THR A 124 -6.35 -19.80 2.61
C THR A 124 -4.91 -20.01 3.08
N LYS A 125 -4.03 -19.01 2.97
CA LYS A 125 -2.69 -19.10 3.54
C LYS A 125 -2.74 -19.16 5.07
N ASN A 126 -1.79 -19.88 5.66
CA ASN A 126 -1.71 -20.11 7.10
C ASN A 126 -0.62 -19.28 7.79
N SER A 127 -0.74 -19.14 9.11
CA SER A 127 0.27 -18.52 9.98
C SER A 127 0.68 -17.12 9.48
N THR A 128 1.97 -16.84 9.34
CA THR A 128 2.50 -15.54 8.91
C THR A 128 2.31 -15.26 7.41
N ALA A 129 1.78 -16.21 6.63
CA ALA A 129 1.39 -16.00 5.24
C ALA A 129 -0.09 -15.61 5.11
N LYS A 130 -0.88 -15.74 6.17
CA LYS A 130 -2.30 -15.38 6.17
C LYS A 130 -2.50 -13.87 5.95
N MET A 131 -3.57 -13.53 5.23
CA MET A 131 -4.07 -12.16 5.13
C MET A 131 -4.51 -11.64 6.51
N PRO A 132 -4.00 -10.50 6.99
CA PRO A 132 -4.49 -9.90 8.24
C PRO A 132 -5.98 -9.55 8.15
N GLU A 133 -6.74 -9.92 9.18
CA GLU A 133 -8.19 -9.69 9.26
C GLU A 133 -8.52 -8.24 9.64
N ASP A 134 -9.70 -7.76 9.24
CA ASP A 134 -10.11 -6.35 9.40
C ASP A 134 -10.06 -5.89 10.87
N PHE A 135 -10.45 -6.72 11.82
CA PHE A 135 -10.40 -6.35 13.24
C PHE A 135 -8.96 -6.15 13.72
N THR A 136 -8.02 -6.97 13.22
CA THR A 136 -6.59 -6.86 13.52
C THR A 136 -6.05 -5.57 12.92
N MET A 137 -6.48 -5.25 11.70
CA MET A 137 -6.12 -4.01 11.02
C MET A 137 -6.59 -2.77 11.78
N ILE A 138 -7.82 -2.76 12.29
CA ILE A 138 -8.37 -1.65 13.07
C ILE A 138 -7.55 -1.41 14.35
N ASP A 139 -7.13 -2.46 15.05
CA ASP A 139 -6.31 -2.31 16.25
C ASP A 139 -4.94 -1.71 15.90
N HIS A 140 -4.24 -2.27 14.92
CA HIS A 140 -2.94 -1.75 14.49
C HIS A 140 -3.00 -0.31 13.97
N LEU A 141 -4.04 0.06 13.22
CA LEU A 141 -4.25 1.43 12.75
C LEU A 141 -4.40 2.42 13.92
N ARG A 142 -4.95 1.98 15.05
CA ARG A 142 -5.15 2.81 16.25
C ARG A 142 -3.92 2.87 17.13
N THR A 143 -3.16 1.78 17.23
CA THR A 143 -2.12 1.63 18.27
C THR A 143 -0.71 1.85 17.75
N ASN A 144 -0.44 1.61 16.48
CA ASN A 144 0.90 1.72 15.93
C ASN A 144 1.44 3.15 15.95
N ASP A 145 2.74 3.25 16.18
CA ASP A 145 3.53 4.42 15.84
C ASP A 145 3.64 4.49 14.30
N PHE A 146 2.85 5.34 13.67
CA PHE A 146 2.85 5.59 12.21
C PHE A 146 3.88 6.64 11.81
N TYR A 147 4.41 7.40 12.78
CA TYR A 147 5.40 8.42 12.50
C TYR A 147 6.77 7.79 12.22
N ASN A 148 7.19 6.79 12.98
CA ASN A 148 8.52 6.20 12.92
C ASN A 148 8.59 4.91 12.08
N ILE A 149 7.57 4.59 11.30
CA ILE A 149 7.62 3.46 10.34
C ILE A 149 8.57 3.79 9.18
N ASN A 150 8.85 2.76 8.36
CA ASN A 150 9.61 2.93 7.12
C ASN A 150 9.09 4.16 6.32
N PRO A 151 9.95 5.13 5.96
CA PRO A 151 9.52 6.37 5.31
C PRO A 151 8.80 6.17 3.96
N TYR A 152 9.16 5.14 3.19
CA TYR A 152 8.51 4.80 1.93
C TYR A 152 7.08 4.31 2.18
N PHE A 153 6.92 3.39 3.14
CA PHE A 153 5.60 2.93 3.54
C PHE A 153 4.74 4.05 4.14
N ARG A 154 5.34 4.92 4.96
CA ARG A 154 4.65 6.09 5.51
C ARG A 154 4.14 7.00 4.39
N THR A 155 4.98 7.30 3.41
CA THR A 155 4.61 8.16 2.27
C THR A 155 3.50 7.52 1.45
N TYR A 156 3.65 6.24 1.09
CA TYR A 156 2.61 5.46 0.43
C TYR A 156 1.29 5.50 1.20
N PHE A 157 1.33 5.24 2.50
CA PHE A 157 0.13 5.17 3.32
C PHE A 157 -0.63 6.51 3.38
N PHE A 158 0.09 7.63 3.55
CA PHE A 158 -0.53 8.95 3.52
C PHE A 158 -0.98 9.36 2.12
N GLU A 159 -0.27 8.98 1.06
CA GLU A 159 -0.73 9.16 -0.32
C GLU A 159 -2.10 8.48 -0.53
N ARG A 160 -2.22 7.20 -0.17
CA ARG A 160 -3.49 6.46 -0.30
C ARG A 160 -4.62 7.14 0.46
N LEU A 161 -4.34 7.62 1.68
CA LEU A 161 -5.33 8.32 2.51
C LEU A 161 -5.79 9.64 1.91
N GLU A 162 -4.86 10.46 1.44
CA GLU A 162 -5.18 11.78 0.91
C GLU A 162 -5.87 11.66 -0.44
N ASN A 163 -5.38 10.82 -1.36
CA ASN A 163 -5.98 10.62 -2.68
C ASN A 163 -7.29 9.81 -2.64
N TYR A 164 -7.66 9.17 -1.52
CA TYR A 164 -8.94 8.45 -1.43
C TYR A 164 -10.14 9.38 -1.60
N GLY A 165 -10.91 9.14 -2.66
CA GLY A 165 -12.11 9.90 -3.03
C GLY A 165 -11.80 11.25 -3.70
N HIS A 166 -10.56 11.51 -4.09
CA HIS A 166 -10.20 12.67 -4.90
C HIS A 166 -10.32 12.34 -6.39
N THR A 167 -10.80 13.31 -7.17
CA THR A 167 -10.93 13.20 -8.63
C THR A 167 -9.61 13.42 -9.36
N GLU A 168 -8.68 14.13 -8.74
CA GLU A 168 -7.35 14.42 -9.27
C GLU A 168 -6.27 13.91 -8.31
N ASP A 169 -5.17 13.40 -8.86
CA ASP A 169 -4.02 12.94 -8.08
C ASP A 169 -3.24 14.15 -7.53
N LEU A 170 -3.15 14.24 -6.20
CA LEU A 170 -2.46 15.31 -5.47
C LEU A 170 -0.92 15.27 -5.61
N GLN A 171 -0.37 14.32 -6.38
CA GLN A 171 1.06 14.16 -6.66
C GLN A 171 1.90 14.07 -5.37
N ILE A 172 1.40 13.34 -4.38
CA ILE A 172 1.97 13.29 -3.03
C ILE A 172 3.42 12.80 -3.05
N TYR A 173 3.74 11.76 -3.82
CA TYR A 173 5.11 11.23 -3.91
C TYR A 173 6.11 12.29 -4.38
N GLN A 174 5.77 13.02 -5.45
CA GLN A 174 6.61 14.11 -5.96
C GLN A 174 6.73 15.24 -4.93
N GLY A 175 5.61 15.65 -4.32
CA GLY A 175 5.63 16.71 -3.32
C GLY A 175 6.46 16.34 -2.08
N VAL A 176 6.48 15.07 -1.65
CA VAL A 176 7.38 14.61 -0.57
C VAL A 176 8.84 14.61 -1.02
N ARG A 177 9.16 14.13 -2.23
CA ARG A 177 10.53 14.19 -2.80
C ARG A 177 11.07 15.61 -2.88
N GLU A 178 10.23 16.54 -3.29
CA GLU A 178 10.54 17.97 -3.41
C GLU A 178 10.44 18.73 -2.08
N ARG A 179 10.16 18.03 -0.96
CA ARG A 179 9.97 18.60 0.39
C ARG A 179 8.85 19.65 0.46
N LYS A 180 7.92 19.62 -0.50
CA LYS A 180 6.68 20.40 -0.48
C LYS A 180 5.68 19.81 0.50
N TYR A 181 5.64 18.49 0.66
CA TYR A 181 4.79 17.80 1.64
C TYR A 181 5.62 17.13 2.73
N SER A 182 5.13 17.19 3.97
CA SER A 182 5.69 16.48 5.12
C SER A 182 4.57 15.96 6.02
N VAL A 183 4.87 14.86 6.74
CA VAL A 183 3.99 14.35 7.79
C VAL A 183 4.28 15.12 9.07
N GLU A 184 3.28 15.82 9.57
CA GLU A 184 3.34 16.68 10.74
C GLU A 184 2.46 16.18 11.89
N HIS A 185 2.77 16.65 13.09
CA HIS A 185 2.03 16.36 14.30
C HIS A 185 0.97 17.44 14.57
N ILE A 186 -0.29 17.04 14.79
CA ILE A 186 -1.37 17.96 15.18
C ILE A 186 -1.16 18.44 16.62
N MET A 187 -1.08 17.49 17.56
CA MET A 187 -0.62 17.72 18.92
C MET A 187 0.91 17.80 18.89
N PRO A 188 1.52 18.90 19.34
CA PRO A 188 2.93 19.16 19.16
C PRO A 188 3.81 18.19 19.96
N ARG A 189 5.01 17.93 19.43
CA ARG A 189 6.05 17.13 20.12
C ARG A 189 6.41 17.67 21.50
N ARG A 190 6.37 19.00 21.67
CA ARG A 190 6.48 19.67 22.97
C ARG A 190 5.14 20.30 23.31
N LEU A 191 4.50 19.84 24.38
CA LEU A 191 3.22 20.38 24.82
C LEU A 191 3.36 21.83 25.25
N THR A 192 2.53 22.70 24.67
CA THR A 192 2.31 24.06 25.17
C THR A 192 1.41 24.05 26.42
N LEU A 193 1.37 25.13 27.19
CA LEU A 193 0.47 25.25 28.35
C LEU A 193 -1.01 25.05 27.98
N ALA A 194 -1.44 25.56 26.82
CA ALA A 194 -2.81 25.37 26.33
C ALA A 194 -3.15 23.89 26.13
N TRP A 195 -2.26 23.13 25.48
CA TRP A 195 -2.41 21.69 25.32
C TRP A 195 -2.37 20.93 26.66
N GLN A 196 -1.53 21.36 27.61
CA GLN A 196 -1.50 20.74 28.94
C GLN A 196 -2.82 20.94 29.69
N GLN A 197 -3.39 22.14 29.63
CA GLN A 197 -4.69 22.45 30.24
C GLN A 197 -5.81 21.62 29.62
N GLU A 198 -5.84 21.51 28.29
CA GLU A 198 -6.88 20.79 27.57
C GLU A 198 -6.83 19.27 27.73
N LEU A 199 -5.63 18.69 27.77
CA LEU A 199 -5.43 17.27 28.05
C LEU A 199 -5.61 16.93 29.54
N GLY A 200 -5.64 17.94 30.40
CA GLY A 200 -5.86 17.83 31.84
C GLY A 200 -4.72 17.11 32.58
N VAL A 201 -5.03 16.61 33.78
CA VAL A 201 -4.05 16.05 34.74
C VAL A 201 -3.21 14.91 34.16
N ASN A 202 -3.75 14.18 33.17
CA ASN A 202 -3.09 13.04 32.52
C ASN A 202 -2.32 13.42 31.24
N HIS A 203 -2.11 14.70 30.96
CA HIS A 203 -1.53 15.20 29.71
C HIS A 203 -0.25 14.48 29.27
N LYS A 204 0.66 14.15 30.21
CA LYS A 204 1.91 13.43 29.89
C LYS A 204 1.65 12.03 29.35
N LYS A 205 0.76 11.27 30.00
CA LYS A 205 0.41 9.89 29.61
C LYS A 205 -0.34 9.87 28.28
N ILE A 206 -1.27 10.80 28.09
CA ILE A 206 -2.00 10.95 26.82
C ILE A 206 -1.03 11.33 25.70
N HIS A 207 -0.16 12.32 25.93
CA HIS A 207 0.84 12.75 24.95
C HIS A 207 1.75 11.59 24.53
N GLN A 208 2.35 10.89 25.49
CA GLN A 208 3.22 9.75 25.20
C GLN A 208 2.51 8.65 24.40
N LYS A 209 1.24 8.37 24.72
CA LYS A 209 0.46 7.32 24.04
C LYS A 209 0.10 7.69 22.60
N TYR A 210 -0.36 8.92 22.38
CA TYR A 210 -0.99 9.31 21.12
C TYR A 210 -0.04 10.08 20.17
N LEU A 211 1.13 10.53 20.63
CA LEU A 211 2.02 11.42 19.87
C LEU A 211 2.29 10.92 18.44
N ASN A 212 2.66 9.66 18.26
CA ASN A 212 3.02 9.13 16.95
C ASN A 212 1.93 8.25 16.31
N GLN A 213 0.74 8.20 16.90
CA GLN A 213 -0.36 7.42 16.35
C GLN A 213 -1.01 8.15 15.17
N LEU A 214 -1.61 7.39 14.26
CA LEU A 214 -2.23 7.91 13.04
C LEU A 214 -3.18 9.09 13.31
N GLY A 215 -3.95 9.04 14.40
CA GLY A 215 -4.89 10.10 14.77
C GLY A 215 -4.24 11.46 15.08
N ASN A 216 -2.93 11.49 15.33
CA ASN A 216 -2.17 12.71 15.59
C ASN A 216 -1.29 13.18 14.42
N LEU A 217 -1.37 12.49 13.27
CA LEU A 217 -0.54 12.78 12.11
C LEU A 217 -1.37 13.35 10.97
N THR A 218 -0.78 14.25 10.21
CA THR A 218 -1.38 14.85 9.01
C THR A 218 -0.32 15.13 7.96
N LEU A 219 -0.68 15.03 6.68
CA LEU A 219 0.20 15.45 5.60
C LEU A 219 -0.06 16.94 5.30
N THR A 220 0.97 17.78 5.39
CA THR A 220 0.85 19.23 5.14
C THR A 220 1.81 19.72 4.08
N GLY A 221 1.34 20.66 3.26
CA GLY A 221 2.15 21.40 2.30
C GLY A 221 2.90 22.58 2.93
N TYR A 222 4.09 22.90 2.43
CA TYR A 222 5.02 23.95 2.92
C TYR A 222 4.45 25.40 2.91
N ASN A 223 3.17 25.59 2.59
CA ASN A 223 2.47 26.88 2.59
C ASN A 223 1.38 27.00 3.69
N SER A 224 1.49 26.27 4.80
CA SER A 224 0.71 26.61 5.99
C SER A 224 1.62 27.12 7.11
N LYS A 225 1.84 28.44 7.14
CA LYS A 225 2.16 29.22 8.35
C LYS A 225 1.05 29.11 9.43
N THR A 226 0.26 28.03 9.41
CA THR A 226 -1.04 27.89 10.04
C THR A 226 -1.17 26.59 10.83
N VAL A 227 -0.09 25.82 11.04
CA VAL A 227 -0.18 24.63 11.91
C VAL A 227 -0.23 25.02 13.39
N THR A 228 0.37 26.15 13.77
CA THR A 228 0.26 26.71 15.13
C THR A 228 -1.13 27.25 15.50
N ARG A 229 -2.11 27.19 14.59
CA ARG A 229 -3.48 27.70 14.83
C ARG A 229 -4.58 26.66 14.74
N HIS A 230 -4.27 25.37 14.61
CA HIS A 230 -5.29 24.33 14.73
C HIS A 230 -5.72 24.17 16.19
N SER A 231 -6.67 25.00 16.62
CA SER A 231 -7.53 24.66 17.76
C SER A 231 -8.22 23.33 17.49
N LEU A 232 -8.47 22.54 18.54
CA LEU A 232 -9.08 21.19 18.49
C LEU A 232 -10.49 21.09 17.86
N LYS A 233 -11.02 22.17 17.30
CA LYS A 233 -12.30 22.19 16.59
C LYS A 233 -12.28 21.49 15.23
N SER A 234 -11.12 21.25 14.61
CA SER A 234 -11.08 20.51 13.34
C SER A 234 -11.17 19.00 13.58
N LYS A 235 -12.33 18.42 13.25
CA LYS A 235 -12.66 16.98 13.29
C LYS A 235 -11.86 16.13 12.27
N THR A 236 -10.55 16.34 12.11
CA THR A 236 -9.70 15.69 11.09
C THR A 236 -9.38 14.23 11.43
N TRP A 237 -9.25 13.89 12.73
CA TRP A 237 -8.83 12.55 13.18
C TRP A 237 -9.82 11.41 12.86
N ARG A 238 -11.15 11.67 12.92
CA ARG A 238 -12.17 10.67 12.55
C ARG A 238 -12.17 10.37 11.05
N ARG A 239 -11.80 11.36 10.22
CA ARG A 239 -11.79 11.25 8.76
C ARG A 239 -10.62 10.39 8.30
N GLY A 240 -9.41 10.59 8.84
CA GLY A 240 -8.23 9.78 8.51
C GLY A 240 -8.40 8.30 8.89
N LEU A 241 -8.87 8.01 10.11
CA LEU A 241 -9.09 6.63 10.55
C LEU A 241 -10.18 5.91 9.74
N ARG A 242 -11.28 6.59 9.41
CA ARG A 242 -12.35 6.02 8.58
C ARG A 242 -11.89 5.76 7.14
N LYS A 243 -11.14 6.68 6.55
CA LYS A 243 -10.53 6.49 5.23
C LYS A 243 -9.57 5.29 5.22
N ALA A 244 -8.74 5.16 6.27
CA ALA A 244 -7.81 4.04 6.38
C ALA A 244 -8.51 2.67 6.40
N ILE A 245 -9.63 2.57 7.12
CA ILE A 245 -10.44 1.34 7.18
C ILE A 245 -11.08 1.00 5.83
N LEU A 246 -11.41 2.00 5.01
CA LEU A 246 -12.00 1.77 3.68
C LEU A 246 -10.97 1.44 2.59
N LEU A 247 -9.71 1.83 2.80
CA LEU A 247 -8.61 1.62 1.85
C LEU A 247 -7.94 0.25 2.00
N ILE A 248 -8.09 -0.35 3.17
CA ILE A 248 -7.29 -1.49 3.61
C ILE A 248 -8.20 -2.63 3.95
#